data_AF-A0A510PR90-F1
#
_entry.id   AF-A0A510PR90-F1
#
_cell.length_a   1.000
_cell.length_b   1.000
_cell.length_c   1.000
_cell.angle_alpha   90.00
_cell.angle_beta   90.00
_cell.angle_gamma   90.00
#
_symmetry.space_group_name_H-M   'P 1'
#
loop_
_entity.id
_entity.type
_entity.pdbx_description
1 polymer ?
#
loop_
_entity_poly.entity_id
_entity_poly.type
_entity_poly.pdbx_seq_one_letter_code
_entity_poly.pdbx_strand_id
1 'polypeptide(L)'
;MARYALVIGINHYDNPNFLPSLSKPAQDAEAVAQFLENTGTFANVERLPNRWIAAEKRYEVVPGQVTGNEVLQALQQILSGEQTRNQEVLIYFSGHGFRVINRIGDGEAYLATSDSQPDGKNAISLDRELNPLLLRSSLSNLVVGLKRQIKIKSSIIVKE
;
A
#
# COMPACT_ATOMS: atom_id res chain seq x y z
N MET A 1 12.98 18.75 6.33
CA MET A 1 12.01 17.73 6.77
C MET A 1 12.40 16.44 6.07
N ALA A 2 12.42 15.32 6.80
CA ALA A 2 12.68 14.02 6.20
C ALA A 2 11.41 13.51 5.52
N ARG A 3 11.58 12.68 4.47
CA ARG A 3 10.48 12.03 3.77
C ARG A 3 10.59 10.53 3.93
N TYR A 4 9.46 9.88 4.10
CA TYR A 4 9.37 8.43 4.25
C TYR A 4 8.43 7.87 3.21
N ALA A 5 8.67 6.65 2.75
CA ALA A 5 7.76 5.99 1.83
C ALA A 5 7.49 4.54 2.25
N LEU A 6 6.26 4.10 2.02
CA LEU A 6 5.85 2.70 2.06
C LEU A 6 5.38 2.30 0.67
N VAL A 7 6.03 1.32 0.07
CA VAL A 7 5.78 0.86 -1.30
C VAL A 7 5.39 -0.61 -1.29
N ILE A 8 4.15 -0.88 -1.71
CA ILE A 8 3.53 -2.20 -1.63
C ILE A 8 3.19 -2.69 -3.04
N GLY A 9 3.64 -3.89 -3.40
CA GLY A 9 3.37 -4.56 -4.67
C GLY A 9 2.96 -6.01 -4.47
N ILE A 10 1.65 -6.31 -4.53
CA ILE A 10 1.12 -7.65 -4.27
C ILE A 10 0.80 -8.36 -5.59
N ASN A 11 1.42 -9.51 -5.83
CA ASN A 11 1.24 -10.28 -7.05
C ASN A 11 0.36 -11.52 -6.85
N HIS A 12 0.48 -12.18 -5.70
CA HIS A 12 -0.13 -13.49 -5.45
C HIS A 12 -1.21 -13.41 -4.37
N TYR A 13 -2.30 -14.14 -4.58
CA TYR A 13 -3.49 -14.14 -3.73
C TYR A 13 -3.93 -15.58 -3.46
N ASP A 14 -4.39 -15.85 -2.24
CA ASP A 14 -4.77 -17.19 -1.77
C ASP A 14 -6.00 -17.74 -2.50
N ASN A 15 -6.92 -16.85 -2.90
CA ASN A 15 -8.14 -17.21 -3.62
C ASN A 15 -8.09 -16.69 -5.07
N PRO A 16 -7.46 -17.43 -6.01
CA PRO A 16 -7.32 -17.00 -7.40
C PRO A 16 -8.64 -16.92 -8.17
N ASN A 17 -9.70 -17.59 -7.70
CA ASN A 17 -11.04 -17.48 -8.29
C ASN A 17 -11.68 -16.10 -8.02
N PHE A 18 -11.33 -15.49 -6.90
CA PHE A 18 -11.76 -14.15 -6.54
C PHE A 18 -10.77 -13.08 -7.01
N LEU A 19 -9.48 -13.29 -6.72
CA LEU A 19 -8.38 -12.38 -7.01
C LEU A 19 -7.29 -13.11 -7.79
N PRO A 20 -7.33 -13.11 -9.13
CA PRO A 20 -6.31 -13.79 -9.92
C PRO A 20 -4.93 -13.12 -9.75
N SER A 21 -3.86 -13.90 -9.83
CA SER A 21 -2.49 -13.37 -9.74
C SER A 21 -2.20 -12.31 -10.79
N LEU A 22 -1.43 -11.30 -10.40
CA LEU A 22 -1.01 -10.19 -11.26
C LEU A 22 0.48 -10.30 -11.57
N SER A 23 0.91 -9.96 -12.78
CA SER A 23 2.32 -10.07 -13.18
C SER A 23 3.15 -8.79 -12.94
N LYS A 24 2.51 -7.63 -12.87
CA LYS A 24 3.17 -6.31 -12.82
C LYS A 24 3.38 -5.67 -11.44
N PRO A 25 2.58 -5.95 -10.38
CA PRO A 25 2.62 -5.17 -9.14
C PRO A 25 4.00 -4.97 -8.49
N ALA A 26 4.76 -6.04 -8.23
CA ALA A 26 6.11 -5.92 -7.68
C ALA A 26 7.06 -5.11 -8.58
N GLN A 27 7.00 -5.30 -9.90
CA GLN A 27 7.83 -4.55 -10.84
C GLN A 27 7.51 -3.04 -10.80
N ASP A 28 6.23 -2.70 -10.78
CA ASP A 28 5.77 -1.31 -10.72
C ASP A 28 6.16 -0.66 -9.38
N ALA A 29 5.94 -1.38 -8.28
CA ALA A 29 6.29 -0.95 -6.93
C ALA A 29 7.81 -0.74 -6.80
N GLU A 30 8.62 -1.67 -7.29
CA GLU A 30 10.08 -1.54 -7.25
C GLU A 30 10.57 -0.37 -8.10
N ALA A 31 10.00 -0.14 -9.29
CA ALA A 31 10.36 1.02 -10.11
C ALA A 31 10.07 2.35 -9.39
N VAL A 32 8.94 2.44 -8.69
CA VAL A 32 8.62 3.60 -7.85
C VAL A 32 9.59 3.71 -6.68
N ALA A 33 9.86 2.61 -5.96
CA ALA A 33 10.75 2.61 -4.81
C ALA A 33 12.17 3.08 -5.19
N GLN A 34 12.73 2.56 -6.28
CA GLN A 34 14.03 2.99 -6.81
C GLN A 34 14.01 4.46 -7.23
N PHE A 35 12.93 4.92 -7.89
CA PHE A 35 12.79 6.33 -8.24
C PHE A 35 12.86 7.22 -6.98
N LEU A 36 12.10 6.88 -5.93
CA LEU A 36 12.05 7.64 -4.68
C LEU A 36 13.42 7.66 -3.98
N GLU A 37 14.12 6.53 -3.88
CA GLU A 37 15.47 6.46 -3.33
C GLU A 37 16.47 7.31 -4.12
N ASN A 38 16.43 7.21 -5.45
CA ASN A 38 17.35 7.93 -6.33
C ASN A 38 17.15 9.46 -6.29
N THR A 39 16.00 9.95 -5.83
CA THR A 39 15.83 11.40 -5.61
C THR A 39 16.70 11.94 -4.47
N GLY A 40 17.15 11.08 -3.55
CA GLY A 40 17.89 11.47 -2.35
C GLY A 40 17.07 12.29 -1.33
N THR A 41 15.77 12.48 -1.56
CA THR A 41 14.91 13.27 -0.65
C THR A 41 14.19 12.41 0.40
N PHE A 42 14.16 11.09 0.21
CA PHE A 42 13.57 10.13 1.13
C PHE A 42 14.63 9.56 2.07
N ALA A 43 14.38 9.69 3.38
CA ALA A 43 15.23 9.12 4.43
C ALA A 43 15.09 7.59 4.51
N ASN A 44 13.91 7.05 4.21
CA ASN A 44 13.65 5.62 4.14
C ASN A 44 12.55 5.30 3.13
N VAL A 45 12.71 4.19 2.39
CA VAL A 45 11.72 3.64 1.47
C VAL A 45 11.48 2.18 1.84
N GLU A 46 10.44 1.95 2.62
CA GLU A 46 10.00 0.62 3.04
C GLU A 46 9.27 -0.09 1.90
N ARG A 47 9.47 -1.40 1.79
CA ARG A 47 8.98 -2.24 0.68
C ARG A 47 8.23 -3.45 1.20
N LEU A 48 7.12 -3.79 0.55
CA LEU A 48 6.37 -5.02 0.82
C LEU A 48 5.85 -5.70 -0.47
N PRO A 49 6.03 -7.02 -0.64
CA PRO A 49 6.93 -7.85 0.15
C PRO A 49 8.38 -7.48 -0.20
N ASN A 50 9.30 -7.61 0.76
CA ASN A 50 10.71 -7.29 0.53
C ASN A 50 11.61 -8.53 0.50
N ARG A 51 12.68 -8.43 -0.29
CA ARG A 51 13.81 -9.37 -0.27
C ARG A 51 15.10 -8.57 -0.12
N TRP A 52 16.00 -9.04 0.75
CA TRP A 52 17.34 -8.46 0.88
C TRP A 52 18.25 -8.94 -0.26
N ILE A 53 18.88 -8.01 -0.97
CA ILE A 53 19.90 -8.29 -1.98
C ILE A 53 21.28 -7.99 -1.38
N ALA A 54 22.03 -9.02 -0.98
CA ALA A 54 23.33 -8.84 -0.34
C ALA A 54 24.37 -8.12 -1.23
N ALA A 55 24.34 -8.36 -2.55
CA ALA A 55 25.25 -7.74 -3.50
C ALA A 55 25.05 -6.22 -3.61
N GLU A 56 23.81 -5.75 -3.48
CA GLU A 56 23.43 -4.33 -3.63
C GLU A 56 23.22 -3.64 -2.28
N LYS A 57 23.29 -4.40 -1.17
CA LYS A 57 23.03 -3.93 0.21
C LYS A 57 21.74 -3.14 0.35
N ARG A 58 20.68 -3.61 -0.31
CA ARG A 58 19.35 -2.98 -0.27
C ARG A 58 18.22 -4.00 -0.31
N TYR A 59 17.02 -3.56 0.03
CA TYR A 59 15.80 -4.31 -0.18
C TYR A 59 15.21 -4.01 -1.57
N GLU A 60 14.52 -5.00 -2.13
CA GLU A 60 13.71 -4.86 -3.35
C GLU A 60 12.30 -5.40 -3.13
N VAL A 61 11.33 -4.87 -3.88
CA VAL A 61 9.99 -5.47 -3.95
C VAL A 61 10.06 -6.68 -4.87
N VAL A 62 9.62 -7.84 -4.39
CA VAL A 62 9.58 -9.09 -5.17
C VAL A 62 8.16 -9.56 -5.41
N PRO A 63 7.87 -10.32 -6.48
CA PRO A 63 6.56 -10.94 -6.64
C PRO A 63 6.25 -11.86 -5.45
N GLY A 64 5.16 -11.59 -4.74
CA GLY A 64 4.80 -12.37 -3.57
C GLY A 64 3.44 -12.03 -2.98
N GLN A 65 3.21 -12.60 -1.79
CA GLN A 65 2.03 -12.42 -0.96
C GLN A 65 2.35 -11.41 0.16
N VAL A 66 1.35 -10.63 0.55
CA VAL A 66 1.38 -9.76 1.73
C VAL A 66 -0.03 -9.76 2.32
N THR A 67 -0.14 -10.19 3.57
CA THR A 67 -1.41 -10.37 4.29
C THR A 67 -1.99 -9.05 4.78
N GLY A 68 -3.28 -9.06 5.13
CA GLY A 68 -3.98 -7.94 5.76
C GLY A 68 -3.24 -7.39 6.97
N ASN A 69 -2.78 -8.29 7.84
CA ASN A 69 -2.05 -7.94 9.06
C ASN A 69 -0.70 -7.27 8.76
N GLU A 70 0.06 -7.77 7.78
CA GLU A 70 1.35 -7.17 7.40
C GLU A 70 1.16 -5.76 6.83
N VAL A 71 0.17 -5.56 5.96
CA VAL A 71 -0.14 -4.23 5.43
C VAL A 71 -0.61 -3.28 6.54
N LEU A 72 -1.53 -3.72 7.41
CA LEU A 72 -2.04 -2.89 8.49
C LEU A 72 -0.94 -2.50 9.48
N GLN A 73 -0.05 -3.43 9.83
CA GLN A 73 1.10 -3.16 10.70
C GLN A 73 2.03 -2.11 10.07
N ALA A 74 2.37 -2.24 8.79
CA ALA A 74 3.22 -1.28 8.10
C ALA A 74 2.56 0.11 8.00
N LEU A 75 1.25 0.16 7.71
CA LEU A 75 0.48 1.41 7.72
C LEU A 75 0.49 2.07 9.10
N GLN A 76 0.27 1.32 10.17
CA GLN A 76 0.32 1.85 11.53
C GLN A 76 1.71 2.38 11.89
N GLN A 77 2.76 1.63 11.55
CA GLN A 77 4.14 2.03 11.81
C GLN A 77 4.51 3.32 11.07
N ILE A 78 4.19 3.45 9.78
CA ILE A 78 4.58 4.63 9.01
C ILE A 78 3.69 5.86 9.29
N LEU A 79 2.41 5.67 9.62
CA LEU A 79 1.48 6.80 9.85
C LEU A 79 1.46 7.28 11.30
N SER A 80 1.80 6.42 12.27
CA SER A 80 1.74 6.73 13.71
C SER A 80 3.07 6.54 14.43
N GLY A 81 4.14 6.15 13.75
CA GLY A 81 5.46 6.01 14.34
C GLY A 81 6.09 7.35 14.70
N GLU A 82 6.84 7.39 15.81
CA GLU A 82 7.57 8.61 16.23
C GLU A 82 8.56 9.09 15.17
N GLN A 83 9.09 8.18 14.34
CA GLN A 83 10.04 8.50 13.27
C GLN A 83 9.44 9.39 12.18
N THR A 84 8.15 9.25 11.92
CA THR A 84 7.42 9.97 10.85
C THR A 84 6.59 11.13 11.38
N ARG A 85 6.62 11.38 12.70
CA ARG A 85 5.92 12.50 13.33
C ARG A 85 6.39 13.83 12.76
N ASN A 86 5.45 14.66 12.28
CA ASN A 86 5.70 15.91 11.58
C ASN A 86 6.65 15.77 10.36
N GLN A 87 6.66 14.60 9.73
CA GLN A 87 7.39 14.32 8.50
C GLN A 87 6.41 14.13 7.33
N GLU A 88 6.95 14.06 6.12
CA GLU A 88 6.16 13.74 4.93
C GLU A 88 6.20 12.23 4.67
N VAL A 89 5.05 11.65 4.36
CA VAL A 89 4.94 10.22 4.04
C VAL A 89 4.28 10.04 2.67
N LEU A 90 4.83 9.12 1.87
CA LEU A 90 4.22 8.65 0.62
C LEU A 90 3.86 7.18 0.76
N ILE A 91 2.63 6.82 0.41
CA ILE A 91 2.19 5.42 0.36
C ILE A 91 1.86 5.08 -1.09
N TYR A 92 2.55 4.09 -1.64
CA TYR A 92 2.29 3.55 -2.97
C TYR A 92 1.79 2.12 -2.87
N PHE A 93 0.66 1.83 -3.49
CA PHE A 93 0.09 0.49 -3.55
C PHE A 93 -0.18 0.08 -4.99
N SER A 94 0.32 -1.10 -5.36
CA SER A 94 0.07 -1.78 -6.61
C SER A 94 -0.45 -3.19 -6.33
N GLY A 95 -1.64 -3.50 -6.83
CA GLY A 95 -2.36 -4.74 -6.54
C GLY A 95 -3.84 -4.62 -6.92
N HIS A 96 -4.65 -5.58 -6.50
CA HIS A 96 -6.10 -5.51 -6.65
C HIS A 96 -6.74 -4.52 -5.67
N GLY A 97 -7.85 -3.94 -6.11
CA GLY A 97 -8.81 -3.26 -5.24
C GLY A 97 -10.21 -3.68 -5.64
N PHE A 98 -11.10 -3.80 -4.67
CA PHE A 98 -12.48 -4.24 -4.91
C PHE A 98 -13.46 -3.45 -4.04
N ARG A 99 -14.75 -3.57 -4.36
CA ARG A 99 -15.83 -2.97 -3.59
C ARG A 99 -16.77 -4.05 -3.10
N VAL A 100 -17.17 -3.95 -1.83
CA VAL A 100 -18.25 -4.78 -1.27
C VAL A 100 -19.47 -3.88 -1.14
N ILE A 101 -20.53 -4.25 -1.84
CA ILE A 101 -21.80 -3.51 -1.84
C ILE A 101 -22.74 -4.20 -0.84
N ASN A 102 -23.23 -3.45 0.13
CA ASN A 102 -24.17 -3.97 1.12
C ASN A 102 -25.61 -4.06 0.52
N ARG A 103 -26.54 -4.62 1.28
CA ARG A 103 -27.93 -4.83 0.81
C ARG A 103 -28.71 -3.54 0.54
N ILE A 104 -28.26 -2.40 1.08
CA ILE A 104 -28.89 -1.09 0.88
C ILE A 104 -28.22 -0.28 -0.25
N GLY A 105 -27.21 -0.85 -0.91
CA GLY A 105 -26.54 -0.25 -2.06
C GLY A 105 -25.31 0.59 -1.73
N ASP A 106 -24.93 0.73 -0.46
CA ASP A 106 -23.68 1.40 -0.09
C ASP A 106 -22.50 0.48 -0.39
N GLY A 107 -21.45 1.05 -0.98
CA GLY A 107 -20.27 0.31 -1.41
C GLY A 107 -19.01 0.75 -0.69
N GLU A 108 -18.41 -0.14 0.08
CA GLU A 108 -17.13 0.07 0.74
C GLU A 108 -15.99 -0.39 -0.17
N ALA A 109 -14.92 0.41 -0.25
CA ALA A 109 -13.77 0.14 -1.11
C ALA A 109 -12.60 -0.42 -0.29
N TYR A 110 -11.92 -1.41 -0.85
CA TYR A 110 -10.82 -2.11 -0.20
C TYR A 110 -9.57 -2.17 -1.08
N LEU A 111 -8.40 -2.09 -0.44
CA LEU A 111 -7.14 -2.56 -1.00
C LEU A 111 -7.02 -4.05 -0.69
N ALA A 112 -6.85 -4.88 -1.72
CA ALA A 112 -6.78 -6.32 -1.55
C ALA A 112 -5.38 -6.76 -1.13
N THR A 113 -5.31 -7.50 -0.04
CA THR A 113 -4.14 -8.26 0.43
C THR A 113 -4.20 -9.70 -0.07
N SER A 114 -3.12 -10.45 0.07
CA SER A 114 -3.05 -11.83 -0.44
C SER A 114 -4.12 -12.76 0.14
N ASP A 115 -4.50 -12.54 1.40
CA ASP A 115 -5.46 -13.34 2.16
C ASP A 115 -6.89 -12.78 2.19
N SER A 116 -7.15 -11.77 1.34
CA SER A 116 -8.45 -11.09 1.22
C SER A 116 -9.58 -12.04 0.78
N GLN A 117 -10.74 -11.87 1.40
CA GLN A 117 -11.96 -12.61 1.08
C GLN A 117 -12.99 -11.73 0.35
N PRO A 118 -13.94 -12.32 -0.41
CA PRO A 118 -14.95 -11.57 -1.16
C PRO A 118 -15.86 -10.66 -0.32
N ASP A 119 -15.97 -10.92 0.98
CA ASP A 119 -16.75 -10.14 1.95
C ASP A 119 -15.96 -8.96 2.54
N GLY A 120 -14.71 -8.75 2.12
CA GLY A 120 -13.83 -7.69 2.62
C GLY A 120 -12.96 -8.12 3.81
N LYS A 121 -13.12 -9.35 4.33
CA LYS A 121 -12.26 -9.84 5.43
C LYS A 121 -10.80 -9.88 4.97
N ASN A 122 -9.91 -9.46 5.86
CA ASN A 122 -8.46 -9.32 5.67
C ASN A 122 -8.01 -8.27 4.63
N ALA A 123 -8.93 -7.63 3.91
CA ALA A 123 -8.60 -6.51 3.04
C ALA A 123 -8.54 -5.19 3.83
N ILE A 124 -7.83 -4.18 3.33
CA ILE A 124 -7.74 -2.88 4.00
C ILE A 124 -8.87 -1.97 3.52
N SER A 125 -9.82 -1.67 4.39
CA SER A 125 -10.89 -0.72 4.12
C SER A 125 -10.34 0.69 3.97
N LEU A 126 -10.69 1.37 2.87
CA LEU A 126 -10.34 2.78 2.70
C LEU A 126 -11.05 3.65 3.74
N ASP A 127 -12.31 3.35 4.06
CA ASP A 127 -13.13 4.20 4.93
C ASP A 127 -12.99 3.85 6.42
N ARG A 128 -12.90 2.56 6.76
CA ARG A 128 -12.90 2.09 8.15
C ARG A 128 -11.51 1.93 8.75
N GLU A 129 -10.48 1.78 7.92
CA GLU A 129 -9.11 1.53 8.40
C GLU A 129 -8.16 2.63 7.94
N LEU A 130 -8.00 2.83 6.63
CA LEU A 130 -7.04 3.80 6.11
C LEU A 130 -7.41 5.22 6.52
N ASN A 131 -8.62 5.70 6.21
CA ASN A 131 -9.06 7.07 6.50
C ASN A 131 -8.89 7.44 7.99
N PRO A 132 -9.31 6.62 8.98
CA PRO A 132 -9.04 6.90 10.39
C PRO A 132 -7.55 7.00 10.73
N LEU A 133 -6.69 6.14 10.16
CA LEU A 133 -5.25 6.24 10.35
C LEU A 133 -4.70 7.55 9.77
N LEU A 134 -5.16 7.97 8.59
CA LEU A 134 -4.75 9.23 7.97
C LEU A 134 -5.18 10.44 8.82
N LEU A 135 -6.42 10.44 9.33
CA LEU A 135 -6.95 11.53 10.15
C LEU A 135 -6.18 11.69 11.46
N ARG A 136 -5.80 10.58 12.10
CA ARG A 136 -5.05 10.57 13.37
C ARG A 136 -3.55 10.82 13.20
N SER A 137 -3.02 10.63 12.01
CA SER A 137 -1.61 10.83 11.73
C SER A 137 -1.20 12.31 11.92
N SER A 138 -0.01 12.52 12.49
CA SER A 138 0.60 13.84 12.69
C SER A 138 1.59 14.19 11.58
N LEU A 139 1.27 13.78 10.35
CA LEU A 139 2.10 14.02 9.16
C LEU A 139 1.96 15.45 8.66
N SER A 140 3.03 15.96 8.07
CA SER A 140 3.01 17.28 7.42
C SER A 140 2.36 17.23 6.04
N ASN A 141 2.57 16.15 5.29
CA ASN A 141 1.96 15.92 3.97
C ASN A 141 1.80 14.40 3.74
N LEU A 142 0.75 14.01 3.02
CA LEU A 142 0.50 12.62 2.63
C LEU A 142 0.07 12.51 1.16
N VAL A 143 0.71 11.59 0.43
CA VAL A 143 0.30 11.22 -0.93
C VAL A 143 0.05 9.72 -1.01
N VAL A 144 -1.14 9.33 -1.46
CA VAL A 144 -1.49 7.92 -1.73
C VAL A 144 -1.63 7.68 -3.24
N GLY A 145 -0.80 6.78 -3.78
CA GLY A 145 -0.86 6.35 -5.18
C GLY A 145 -1.40 4.93 -5.31
N LEU A 146 -2.51 4.76 -6.05
CA LEU A 146 -3.12 3.44 -6.32
C LEU A 146 -3.05 3.11 -7.82
N LYS A 147 -2.32 2.07 -8.20
CA LYS A 147 -2.29 1.59 -9.60
C LYS A 147 -3.42 0.59 -9.84
N ARG A 148 -4.38 0.94 -10.70
CA ARG A 148 -5.57 0.13 -10.99
C ARG A 148 -5.42 -0.65 -12.28
N GLN A 149 -5.58 -1.98 -12.25
CA GLN A 149 -5.65 -2.81 -13.47
C GLN A 149 -7.08 -3.04 -13.99
N ILE A 150 -8.11 -2.67 -13.22
CA ILE A 150 -9.52 -2.75 -13.62
C ILE A 150 -10.14 -1.35 -13.54
N LYS A 151 -10.92 -1.00 -14.58
CA LYS A 151 -11.51 0.32 -14.89
C LYS A 151 -12.35 0.89 -13.73
N ILE A 152 -11.70 1.47 -12.73
CA ILE A 152 -12.33 2.30 -11.69
C ILE A 152 -11.43 3.54 -11.58
N LYS A 153 -11.96 4.77 -11.60
CA LYS A 153 -11.20 6.04 -11.64
C LYS A 153 -10.09 6.12 -10.58
N SER A 154 -8.82 6.31 -10.97
CA SER A 154 -7.70 6.58 -10.05
C SER A 154 -8.05 7.67 -9.03
N SER A 155 -7.72 7.45 -7.76
CA SER A 155 -7.96 8.41 -6.68
C SER A 155 -6.62 8.67 -6.00
N ILE A 156 -6.16 9.91 -6.04
CA ILE A 156 -5.09 10.42 -5.20
C ILE A 156 -5.79 11.03 -3.99
N ILE A 157 -5.45 10.58 -2.78
CA ILE A 157 -5.90 11.21 -1.54
C ILE A 157 -4.73 12.08 -1.08
N VAL A 158 -4.95 13.40 -1.03
CA VAL A 158 -4.01 14.39 -0.48
C VAL A 158 -4.64 14.94 0.78
N LYS A 159 -3.90 14.90 1.89
CA LYS A 159 -4.26 15.62 3.11
C LYS A 159 -3.55 16.98 3.04
N GLU A 160 -4.31 18.04 2.84
CA GLU A 160 -3.83 19.44 2.97
C GLU A 160 -3.70 19.85 4.44
#